data_AF-A0A6H0UEQ7-F1
#
_entry.id   AF-A0A6H0UEQ7-F1
#
_cell.length_a   1.000
_cell.length_b   1.000
_cell.length_c   1.000
_cell.angle_alpha   90.00
_cell.angle_beta   90.00
_cell.angle_gamma   90.00
#
_symmetry.space_group_name_H-M   'P 1'
#
loop_
_entity.id
_entity.type
_entity.pdbx_description
1 polymer ?
#
loop_
_entity_poly.entity_id
_entity_poly.type
_entity_poly.pdbx_seq_one_letter_code
_entity_poly.pdbx_strand_id
1 'polypeptide(L)'
;MKKNWLIKLDYRIPLEVMVGATLALYLIQQIGFYELLSEKVFIVSTLLTFLGLILGLLSTSLMLLVMNLILISTGAFLLYFDPVIMITKIKLLLIFVIPMYSVIAFFIKRTLYVRKLILFREEDIHSYLKFRDPLTGYRTIDSFFSKYPEFIESLSNTNQESSRLVVVSLFYVDFYIQYFDRNQKAAGQMVREMAERLLQTRNPEELFFYLKNGAFIVLSTIYDNEIERIKFEKRNELTKWQIASPS
;
A
#
# COMPACT_ATOMS: atom_id res chain seq x y z
N MET A 1 5.64 14.12 -6.44
CA MET A 1 4.72 13.47 -7.42
C MET A 1 5.29 12.25 -8.20
N LYS A 2 6.55 11.80 -8.03
CA LYS A 2 7.08 10.64 -8.81
C LYS A 2 6.77 9.24 -8.24
N LYS A 3 6.33 9.12 -6.98
CA LYS A 3 6.13 7.83 -6.30
C LYS A 3 4.91 7.02 -6.80
N ASN A 4 3.95 7.69 -7.44
CA ASN A 4 2.70 7.06 -7.93
C ASN A 4 2.85 6.27 -9.23
N TRP A 5 3.89 6.52 -10.03
CA TRP A 5 4.00 5.88 -11.34
C TRP A 5 4.48 4.43 -11.25
N LEU A 6 5.45 4.16 -10.37
CA LEU A 6 5.99 2.80 -10.15
C LEU A 6 4.94 1.86 -9.54
N ILE A 7 4.14 2.35 -8.58
CA ILE A 7 3.05 1.58 -7.97
C ILE A 7 1.97 1.24 -9.01
N LYS A 8 1.73 2.14 -9.97
CA LYS A 8 0.73 1.93 -11.04
C LYS A 8 1.18 0.93 -12.11
N LEU A 9 2.50 0.72 -12.25
CA LEU A 9 3.09 -0.28 -13.16
C LEU A 9 3.13 -1.68 -12.56
N ASP A 10 3.40 -1.80 -11.26
CA ASP A 10 3.46 -3.09 -10.53
C ASP A 10 2.16 -3.91 -10.64
N TYR A 11 1.01 -3.24 -10.85
CA TYR A 11 -0.29 -3.89 -11.02
C TYR A 11 -0.67 -4.24 -12.46
N ARG A 12 0.03 -3.72 -13.49
CA ARG A 12 -0.39 -3.90 -14.89
C ARG A 12 0.30 -5.04 -15.61
N ILE A 13 1.49 -5.44 -15.19
CA ILE A 13 2.24 -6.50 -15.86
C ILE A 13 1.89 -7.84 -15.18
N PRO A 14 1.33 -8.83 -15.91
CA PRO A 14 1.12 -10.16 -15.37
C PRO A 14 2.45 -10.76 -14.91
N LEU A 15 2.43 -11.50 -13.81
CA LEU A 15 3.64 -12.13 -13.29
C LEU A 15 4.22 -13.09 -14.34
N GLU A 16 3.34 -13.78 -15.04
CA GLU A 16 3.59 -14.71 -16.13
C GLU A 16 4.39 -14.03 -17.25
N VAL A 17 4.08 -12.76 -17.54
CA VAL A 17 4.80 -11.96 -18.53
C VAL A 17 6.18 -11.55 -18.03
N MET A 18 6.32 -11.16 -16.74
CA MET A 18 7.65 -10.86 -16.18
C MET A 18 8.54 -12.11 -16.15
N VAL A 19 8.05 -13.23 -15.63
CA VAL A 19 8.82 -14.47 -15.55
C VAL A 19 9.14 -14.98 -16.96
N GLY A 20 8.16 -14.98 -17.87
CA GLY A 20 8.34 -15.36 -19.27
C GLY A 20 9.34 -14.49 -20.00
N ALA A 21 9.29 -13.16 -19.83
CA ALA A 21 10.25 -12.24 -20.42
C ALA A 21 11.66 -12.46 -19.86
N THR A 22 11.79 -12.76 -18.57
CA THR A 22 13.08 -13.03 -17.93
C THR A 22 13.71 -14.32 -18.45
N LEU A 23 12.91 -15.37 -18.60
CA LEU A 23 13.34 -16.65 -19.19
C LEU A 23 13.72 -16.47 -20.67
N ALA A 24 12.94 -15.70 -21.44
CA ALA A 24 13.26 -15.39 -22.83
C ALA A 24 14.58 -14.61 -22.96
N LEU A 25 14.78 -13.59 -22.11
CA LEU A 25 16.04 -12.83 -22.03
C LEU A 25 17.23 -13.73 -21.70
N TYR A 26 17.05 -14.62 -20.73
CA TYR A 26 18.06 -15.62 -20.36
C TYR A 26 18.39 -16.55 -21.53
N LEU A 27 17.39 -17.10 -22.22
CA LEU A 27 17.60 -17.99 -23.36
C LEU A 27 18.29 -17.28 -24.53
N ILE A 28 17.85 -16.07 -24.88
CA ILE A 28 18.48 -15.26 -25.94
C ILE A 28 19.95 -14.98 -25.60
N GLN A 29 20.22 -14.62 -24.34
CA GLN A 29 21.59 -14.42 -23.89
C GLN A 29 22.41 -15.70 -24.00
N GLN A 30 21.88 -16.85 -23.58
CA GLN A 30 22.60 -18.11 -23.62
C GLN A 30 22.92 -18.54 -25.05
N ILE A 31 21.99 -18.33 -25.99
CA ILE A 31 22.24 -18.55 -27.42
C ILE A 31 23.37 -17.65 -27.92
N GLY A 32 23.30 -16.34 -27.63
CA GLY A 32 24.35 -15.40 -28.03
C GLY A 32 25.71 -15.71 -27.39
N PHE A 33 25.72 -16.20 -26.15
CA PHE A 33 26.95 -16.53 -25.43
C PHE A 33 27.56 -17.83 -25.91
N TYR A 34 26.74 -18.79 -26.33
CA TYR A 34 27.22 -20.05 -26.91
C TYR A 34 27.97 -19.82 -28.24
N GLU A 35 27.50 -18.90 -29.08
CA GLU A 35 28.14 -18.59 -30.36
C GLU A 35 29.38 -17.69 -30.23
N LEU A 36 29.43 -16.82 -29.23
CA LEU A 36 30.47 -15.79 -29.10
C LEU A 36 31.59 -16.13 -28.10
N LEU A 37 31.36 -17.07 -27.18
CA LEU A 37 32.30 -17.37 -26.08
C LEU A 37 32.93 -18.75 -26.24
N SER A 38 34.15 -18.90 -25.71
CA SER A 38 34.75 -20.23 -25.56
C SER A 38 34.01 -21.02 -24.48
N GLU A 39 34.01 -22.35 -24.61
CA GLU A 39 33.26 -23.28 -23.74
C GLU A 39 33.47 -23.03 -22.24
N LYS A 40 34.72 -22.76 -21.82
CA LYS A 40 35.05 -22.46 -20.42
C LYS A 40 34.41 -21.16 -19.92
N VAL A 41 34.38 -20.14 -20.76
CA VAL A 41 33.83 -18.83 -20.41
C VAL A 41 32.30 -18.87 -20.40
N PHE A 42 31.71 -19.65 -21.32
CA PHE A 42 30.28 -19.91 -21.34
C PHE A 42 29.78 -20.55 -20.04
N ILE A 43 30.47 -21.58 -19.53
CA ILE A 43 30.13 -22.24 -18.26
C ILE A 43 30.18 -21.26 -17.10
N VAL A 44 31.28 -20.49 -17.00
CA VAL A 44 31.47 -19.50 -15.92
C VAL A 44 30.40 -18.42 -15.96
N SER A 45 30.08 -17.90 -17.16
CA SER A 45 29.03 -16.90 -17.34
C SER A 45 27.65 -17.43 -16.95
N THR A 46 27.35 -18.69 -17.26
CA THR A 46 26.09 -19.34 -16.88
C THR A 46 25.97 -19.49 -15.36
N LEU A 47 27.06 -19.88 -14.71
CA LEU A 47 27.09 -19.98 -13.25
C LEU A 47 26.86 -18.60 -12.60
N LEU A 48 27.45 -17.55 -13.15
CA LEU A 48 27.31 -16.18 -12.66
C LEU A 48 25.90 -15.62 -12.90
N THR A 49 25.26 -15.91 -14.05
CA THR A 49 23.83 -15.58 -14.24
C THR A 49 22.95 -16.21 -13.16
N PHE A 50 23.20 -17.50 -12.86
CA PHE A 50 22.42 -18.24 -11.88
C PHE A 50 22.63 -17.69 -10.46
N LEU A 51 23.88 -17.35 -10.12
CA LEU A 51 24.22 -16.70 -8.86
C LEU A 51 23.51 -15.35 -8.72
N GLY A 52 23.48 -14.54 -9.78
CA GLY A 52 22.77 -13.26 -9.81
C GLY A 52 21.28 -13.41 -9.54
N LEU A 53 20.62 -14.38 -10.17
CA LEU A 53 19.21 -14.71 -9.91
C LEU A 53 18.99 -15.08 -8.44
N ILE A 54 19.79 -15.99 -7.88
CA ILE A 54 19.68 -16.42 -6.48
C ILE A 54 19.81 -15.22 -5.54
N LEU A 55 20.80 -14.36 -5.75
CA LEU A 55 21.04 -13.20 -4.89
C LEU A 55 19.90 -12.18 -4.96
N GLY A 56 19.33 -11.98 -6.14
CA GLY A 56 18.14 -11.14 -6.30
C GLY A 56 16.93 -11.70 -5.55
N LEU A 57 16.72 -13.01 -5.60
CA LEU A 57 15.66 -13.69 -4.87
C LEU A 57 15.91 -13.71 -3.34
N LEU A 58 17.16 -13.83 -2.89
CA LEU A 58 17.47 -13.83 -1.46
C LEU A 58 17.40 -12.43 -0.85
N SER A 59 17.60 -11.38 -1.64
CA SER A 59 17.56 -10.02 -1.14
C SER A 59 16.19 -9.65 -0.55
N THR A 60 16.20 -9.22 0.71
CA THR A 60 14.99 -8.81 1.45
C THR A 60 14.74 -7.31 1.38
N SER A 61 15.76 -6.51 1.06
CA SER A 61 15.67 -5.06 0.95
C SER A 61 16.50 -4.53 -0.21
N LEU A 62 16.12 -3.37 -0.74
CA LEU A 62 16.89 -2.72 -1.81
C LEU A 62 18.33 -2.41 -1.37
N MET A 63 18.53 -2.10 -0.09
CA MET A 63 19.86 -1.84 0.48
C MET A 63 20.74 -3.09 0.47
N LEU A 64 20.20 -4.26 0.86
CA LEU A 64 20.92 -5.54 0.80
C LEU A 64 21.23 -5.95 -0.64
N LEU A 65 20.31 -5.69 -1.58
CA LEU A 65 20.56 -5.90 -3.01
C LEU A 65 21.79 -5.10 -3.45
N VAL A 66 21.79 -3.78 -3.19
CA VAL A 66 22.88 -2.89 -3.59
C VAL A 66 24.21 -3.31 -2.97
N MET A 67 24.22 -3.72 -1.70
CA MET A 67 25.45 -4.22 -1.05
C MET A 67 25.97 -5.52 -1.68
N ASN A 68 25.09 -6.46 -2.00
CA ASN A 68 25.47 -7.69 -2.71
C ASN A 68 26.04 -7.39 -4.09
N LEU A 69 25.46 -6.43 -4.81
CA LEU A 69 25.94 -6.01 -6.13
C LEU A 69 27.31 -5.33 -6.05
N ILE A 70 27.53 -4.45 -5.07
CA ILE A 70 28.82 -3.82 -4.85
C ILE A 70 29.87 -4.87 -4.49
N LEU A 71 29.57 -5.80 -3.57
CA LEU A 71 30.50 -6.85 -3.16
C LEU A 71 30.94 -7.72 -4.35
N ILE A 72 29.98 -8.12 -5.18
CA ILE A 72 30.25 -8.99 -6.34
C ILE A 72 30.93 -8.23 -7.47
N SER A 73 30.52 -6.99 -7.73
CA SER A 73 31.21 -6.14 -8.69
C SER A 73 32.65 -5.87 -8.26
N THR A 74 32.90 -5.71 -6.95
CA THR A 74 34.25 -5.54 -6.41
C THR A 74 35.05 -6.83 -6.50
N GLY A 75 34.44 -7.99 -6.20
CA GLY A 75 35.09 -9.30 -6.38
C GLY A 75 35.43 -9.59 -7.85
N ALA A 76 34.51 -9.29 -8.77
CA ALA A 76 34.74 -9.42 -10.20
C ALA A 76 35.81 -8.42 -10.71
N PHE A 77 35.84 -7.21 -10.15
CA PHE A 77 36.86 -6.20 -10.42
C PHE A 77 38.23 -6.61 -9.88
N LEU A 78 38.33 -7.17 -8.68
CA LEU A 78 39.60 -7.66 -8.16
C LEU A 78 40.14 -8.83 -9.01
N LEU A 79 39.25 -9.71 -9.48
CA LEU A 79 39.59 -10.75 -10.46
C LEU A 79 39.95 -10.19 -11.85
N TYR A 80 39.53 -8.96 -12.17
CA TYR A 80 39.85 -8.29 -13.44
C TYR A 80 41.30 -7.78 -13.49
N PHE A 81 41.87 -7.41 -12.34
CA PHE A 81 43.22 -6.82 -12.22
C PHE A 81 44.34 -7.84 -12.01
N ASP A 82 44.03 -9.08 -11.65
CA ASP A 82 44.97 -10.21 -11.75
C ASP A 82 45.08 -10.67 -13.22
N PRO A 83 46.22 -11.16 -13.73
CA PRO A 83 46.51 -11.27 -15.16
C PRO A 83 45.81 -12.48 -15.79
N VAL A 84 44.48 -12.47 -15.82
CA VAL A 84 43.68 -13.39 -16.63
C VAL A 84 43.55 -12.79 -18.03
N ILE A 85 44.27 -13.38 -18.98
CA ILE A 85 44.28 -12.99 -20.39
C ILE A 85 42.92 -13.33 -21.00
N MET A 86 42.01 -12.35 -21.08
CA MET A 86 40.69 -12.46 -21.71
C MET A 86 40.34 -11.15 -22.42
N ILE A 87 39.62 -11.25 -23.54
CA ILE A 87 39.16 -10.11 -24.34
C ILE A 87 38.31 -9.17 -23.48
N THR A 88 38.67 -7.88 -23.46
CA THR A 88 38.06 -6.83 -22.61
C THR A 88 36.54 -6.75 -22.72
N LYS A 89 35.98 -6.98 -23.91
CA LYS A 89 34.52 -6.97 -24.16
C LYS A 89 33.79 -8.07 -23.38
N ILE A 90 34.38 -9.27 -23.31
CA ILE A 90 33.83 -10.41 -22.58
C ILE A 90 33.89 -10.16 -21.07
N LYS A 91 34.99 -9.56 -20.58
CA LYS A 91 35.13 -9.19 -19.17
C LYS A 91 34.05 -8.21 -18.70
N LEU A 92 33.79 -7.15 -19.47
CA LEU A 92 32.74 -6.17 -19.15
C LEU A 92 31.36 -6.84 -19.10
N LEU A 93 31.07 -7.70 -20.06
CA LEU A 93 29.82 -8.42 -20.13
C LEU A 93 29.61 -9.33 -18.91
N LEU A 94 30.64 -10.05 -18.45
CA LEU A 94 30.57 -10.86 -17.23
C LEU A 94 30.29 -10.05 -15.96
N ILE A 95 30.83 -8.83 -15.86
CA ILE A 95 30.60 -7.94 -14.70
C ILE A 95 29.14 -7.46 -14.65
N PHE A 96 28.54 -7.13 -15.81
CA PHE A 96 27.18 -6.60 -15.88
C PHE A 96 26.08 -7.65 -15.74
N VAL A 97 26.37 -8.90 -16.06
CA VAL A 97 25.42 -10.01 -16.01
C VAL A 97 24.83 -10.17 -14.60
N ILE A 98 25.66 -10.18 -13.55
CA ILE A 98 25.19 -10.45 -12.17
C ILE A 98 24.26 -9.33 -11.66
N PRO A 99 24.62 -8.03 -11.77
CA PRO A 99 23.73 -6.92 -11.45
C PRO A 99 22.40 -6.97 -12.17
N MET A 100 22.42 -7.24 -13.47
CA MET A 100 21.21 -7.25 -14.28
C MET A 100 20.21 -8.31 -13.78
N TYR A 101 20.64 -9.57 -13.62
CA TYR A 101 19.75 -10.65 -13.19
C TYR A 101 19.31 -10.53 -11.73
N SER A 102 20.18 -10.03 -10.86
CA SER A 102 19.83 -9.82 -9.46
C SER A 102 18.73 -8.77 -9.30
N VAL A 103 18.81 -7.66 -10.05
CA VAL A 103 17.77 -6.63 -10.05
C VAL A 103 16.45 -7.20 -10.58
N ILE A 104 16.47 -7.91 -11.71
CA ILE A 104 15.26 -8.49 -12.31
C ILE A 104 14.60 -9.48 -11.34
N ALA A 105 15.38 -10.39 -10.75
CA ALA A 105 14.88 -11.37 -9.80
C ALA A 105 14.29 -10.74 -8.53
N PHE A 106 14.90 -9.67 -8.02
CA PHE A 106 14.38 -8.92 -6.88
C PHE A 106 13.00 -8.32 -7.16
N PHE A 107 12.79 -7.72 -8.33
CA PHE A 107 11.49 -7.17 -8.70
C PHE A 107 10.42 -8.26 -8.81
N ILE A 108 10.73 -9.40 -9.45
CA ILE A 108 9.80 -10.54 -9.54
C ILE A 108 9.35 -11.01 -8.14
N LYS A 109 10.32 -11.22 -7.23
CA LYS A 109 10.02 -11.59 -5.83
C LYS A 109 9.14 -10.56 -5.15
N ARG A 110 9.44 -9.28 -5.31
CA ARG A 110 8.67 -8.20 -4.66
C ARG A 110 7.22 -8.20 -5.12
N THR A 111 6.99 -8.32 -6.43
CA THR A 111 5.64 -8.38 -7.00
C THR A 111 4.88 -9.63 -6.51
N LEU A 112 5.56 -10.78 -6.43
CA LEU A 112 5.00 -12.00 -5.82
C LEU A 112 4.58 -11.81 -4.37
N TYR A 113 5.43 -11.16 -3.57
CA TYR A 113 5.18 -10.94 -2.15
C TYR A 113 3.96 -10.02 -1.93
N VAL A 114 3.86 -8.93 -2.69
CA VAL A 114 2.71 -8.00 -2.62
C VAL A 114 1.41 -8.71 -2.99
N ARG A 115 1.40 -9.51 -4.07
CA ARG A 115 0.22 -10.30 -4.46
C ARG A 115 -0.18 -11.31 -3.39
N LYS A 116 0.79 -12.03 -2.81
CA LYS A 116 0.54 -12.96 -1.71
C LYS A 116 -0.04 -12.26 -0.48
N LEU A 117 0.43 -11.05 -0.17
CA LEU A 117 -0.08 -10.26 0.94
C LEU A 117 -1.51 -9.77 0.70
N ILE A 118 -1.87 -9.42 -0.54
CA ILE A 118 -3.24 -9.04 -0.91
C ILE A 118 -4.18 -10.25 -0.80
N LEU A 119 -3.80 -11.40 -1.35
CA LEU A 119 -4.57 -12.64 -1.24
C LEU A 119 -4.75 -13.07 0.22
N PHE A 120 -3.70 -12.95 1.03
CA PHE A 120 -3.76 -13.31 2.45
C PHE A 120 -4.66 -12.38 3.26
N ARG A 121 -4.80 -11.12 2.84
CA ARG A 121 -5.63 -10.11 3.53
C ARG A 121 -6.95 -9.83 2.80
N GLU A 122 -7.34 -10.69 1.86
CA GLU A 122 -8.48 -10.44 1.00
C GLU A 122 -9.78 -10.35 1.82
N GLU A 123 -9.96 -11.25 2.78
CA GLU A 123 -11.11 -11.24 3.69
C GLU A 123 -11.17 -9.97 4.55
N ASP A 124 -10.03 -9.52 5.09
CA ASP A 124 -9.92 -8.28 5.85
C ASP A 124 -10.27 -7.06 4.99
N ILE A 125 -9.76 -7.03 3.75
CA ILE A 125 -10.00 -5.95 2.79
C ILE A 125 -11.47 -5.93 2.38
N HIS A 126 -12.07 -7.08 2.06
CA HIS A 126 -13.49 -7.19 1.73
C HIS A 126 -14.38 -6.82 2.91
N SER A 127 -14.05 -7.29 4.13
CA SER A 127 -14.76 -6.91 5.35
C SER A 127 -14.70 -5.40 5.58
N TYR A 128 -13.51 -4.81 5.45
CA TYR A 128 -13.32 -3.35 5.56
C TYR A 128 -14.13 -2.57 4.51
N LEU A 129 -14.09 -2.99 3.24
CA LEU A 129 -14.82 -2.34 2.14
C LEU A 129 -16.33 -2.60 2.17
N LYS A 130 -16.80 -3.69 2.78
CA LYS A 130 -18.22 -3.97 2.96
C LYS A 130 -18.89 -2.97 3.90
N PHE A 131 -18.18 -2.57 4.96
CA PHE A 131 -18.72 -1.67 5.99
C PHE A 131 -18.29 -0.22 5.82
N ARG A 132 -17.49 0.12 4.80
CA ARG A 132 -17.07 1.49 4.51
C ARG A 132 -17.27 1.88 3.07
N ASP A 133 -17.71 3.11 2.88
CA ASP A 133 -17.84 3.73 1.57
C ASP A 133 -16.45 4.13 1.03
N PRO A 134 -16.10 3.76 -0.22
CA PRO A 134 -14.80 4.04 -0.81
C PRO A 134 -14.59 5.50 -1.21
N LEU A 135 -15.66 6.30 -1.33
CA LEU A 135 -15.57 7.71 -1.71
C LEU A 135 -15.15 8.58 -0.52
N THR A 136 -15.74 8.30 0.65
CA THR A 136 -15.59 9.09 1.90
C THR A 136 -14.77 8.38 2.99
N GLY A 137 -14.64 7.06 2.93
CA GLY A 137 -14.06 6.23 4.00
C GLY A 137 -14.98 6.05 5.22
N TYR A 138 -16.18 6.64 5.19
CA TYR A 138 -17.17 6.56 6.27
C TYR A 138 -17.89 5.22 6.28
N ARG A 139 -18.56 4.90 7.38
CA ARG A 139 -19.29 3.63 7.51
C ARG A 139 -20.51 3.61 6.59
N THR A 140 -20.87 2.44 6.07
CA THR A 140 -22.07 2.27 5.23
C THR A 140 -23.35 2.24 6.05
N ILE A 141 -24.50 2.32 5.39
CA ILE A 141 -25.82 2.15 6.01
C ILE A 141 -25.98 0.79 6.70
N ASP A 142 -25.42 -0.28 6.12
CA ASP A 142 -25.47 -1.61 6.73
C ASP A 142 -24.70 -1.64 8.06
N SER A 143 -23.59 -0.88 8.13
CA SER A 143 -22.85 -0.71 9.37
C SER A 143 -23.58 0.19 10.38
N PHE A 144 -24.49 1.07 9.95
CA PHE A 144 -25.29 1.88 10.86
C PHE A 144 -26.24 1.00 11.68
N PHE A 145 -26.97 0.10 11.03
CA PHE A 145 -27.93 -0.76 11.72
C PHE A 145 -27.28 -1.73 12.72
N SER A 146 -26.05 -2.16 12.47
CA SER A 146 -25.31 -2.99 13.43
C SER A 146 -24.65 -2.18 14.54
N LYS A 147 -24.11 -0.99 14.24
CA LYS A 147 -23.39 -0.17 15.23
C LYS A 147 -24.25 0.72 16.09
N TYR A 148 -25.44 1.09 15.64
CA TYR A 148 -26.39 1.85 16.44
C TYR A 148 -26.72 1.18 17.79
N PRO A 149 -27.17 -0.09 17.85
CA PRO A 149 -27.47 -0.75 19.13
C PRO A 149 -26.23 -0.90 20.01
N GLU A 150 -25.07 -1.25 19.45
CA GLU A 150 -23.80 -1.31 20.19
C GLU A 150 -23.43 0.05 20.80
N PHE A 151 -23.68 1.14 20.07
CA PHE A 151 -23.41 2.50 20.53
C PHE A 151 -24.31 2.87 21.71
N ILE A 152 -25.62 2.58 21.62
CA ILE A 152 -26.55 2.79 22.75
C ILE A 152 -26.15 1.96 23.96
N GLU A 153 -25.84 0.67 23.77
CA GLU A 153 -25.45 -0.23 24.86
C GLU A 153 -24.15 0.21 25.56
N SER A 154 -23.18 0.70 24.77
CA SER A 154 -21.91 1.22 25.32
C SER A 154 -22.13 2.43 26.24
N LEU A 155 -23.17 3.21 25.97
CA LEU A 155 -23.52 4.38 26.78
C LEU A 155 -24.29 3.97 28.04
N SER A 156 -25.16 2.96 27.97
CA SER A 156 -25.92 2.47 29.13
C SER A 156 -25.08 1.68 30.15
N ASN A 157 -24.03 0.96 29.71
CA ASN A 157 -23.18 0.15 30.59
C ASN A 157 -22.15 0.96 31.39
N THR A 158 -22.11 2.29 31.22
CA THR A 158 -21.26 3.15 32.05
C THR A 158 -22.05 3.46 33.34
N ASN A 159 -21.71 2.77 34.45
CA ASN A 159 -22.34 2.80 35.79
C ASN A 159 -22.44 4.19 36.51
N GLN A 160 -22.51 5.29 35.78
CA GLN A 160 -22.83 6.61 36.31
C GLN A 160 -24.14 7.02 35.66
N GLU A 161 -25.08 7.61 36.42
CA GLU A 161 -26.30 8.24 35.89
C GLU A 161 -25.93 9.27 34.82
N SER A 162 -25.73 8.77 33.61
CA SER A 162 -25.17 9.50 32.49
C SER A 162 -26.33 10.24 31.87
N SER A 163 -26.37 11.55 32.09
CA SER A 163 -27.31 12.50 31.46
C SER A 163 -27.10 12.66 29.94
N ARG A 164 -26.43 11.70 29.29
CA ARG A 164 -26.04 11.78 27.89
C ARG A 164 -27.21 11.40 27.00
N LEU A 165 -27.54 12.30 26.09
CA LEU A 165 -28.54 12.07 25.06
C LEU A 165 -27.83 11.65 23.77
N VAL A 166 -28.33 10.59 23.15
CA VAL A 166 -27.88 10.20 21.80
C VAL A 166 -28.68 10.98 20.79
N VAL A 167 -27.97 11.70 19.92
CA VAL A 167 -28.57 12.47 18.84
C VAL A 167 -28.15 11.87 17.51
N VAL A 168 -29.17 11.57 16.70
CA VAL A 168 -28.98 11.15 15.32
C VAL A 168 -29.20 12.38 14.45
N SER A 169 -28.11 12.88 13.86
CA SER A 169 -28.17 13.98 12.90
C SER A 169 -28.09 13.44 11.49
N LEU A 170 -28.94 13.97 10.62
CA LEU A 170 -29.05 13.55 9.23
C LEU A 170 -28.78 14.76 8.34
N PHE A 171 -27.73 14.66 7.53
CA PHE A 171 -27.31 15.71 6.61
C PHE A 171 -27.49 15.24 5.19
N TYR A 172 -28.01 16.11 4.34
CA TYR A 172 -28.13 15.88 2.91
C TYR A 172 -27.48 17.02 2.15
N VAL A 173 -26.81 16.68 1.05
CA VAL A 173 -26.41 17.69 0.08
C VAL A 173 -27.60 17.97 -0.84
N ASP A 174 -28.11 19.18 -0.74
CA ASP A 174 -29.20 19.63 -1.59
C ASP A 174 -28.85 19.49 -3.07
N PHE A 175 -29.79 18.98 -3.85
CA PHE A 175 -29.66 18.76 -5.29
C PHE A 175 -28.49 17.87 -5.72
N TYR A 176 -28.02 16.95 -4.86
CA TYR A 176 -26.89 16.07 -5.16
C TYR A 176 -27.04 15.31 -6.48
N ILE A 177 -28.23 14.74 -6.74
CA ILE A 177 -28.49 13.94 -7.94
C ILE A 177 -28.30 14.80 -9.20
N GLN A 178 -28.80 16.03 -9.19
CA GLN A 178 -28.66 16.96 -10.31
C GLN A 178 -27.19 17.35 -10.56
N TYR A 179 -26.39 17.53 -9.49
CA TYR A 179 -24.96 17.76 -9.62
C TYR A 179 -24.21 16.54 -10.15
N PHE A 180 -24.59 15.34 -9.68
CA PHE A 180 -24.00 14.09 -10.09
C PHE A 180 -24.24 13.81 -11.58
N ASP A 181 -25.47 14.01 -12.05
CA ASP A 181 -25.84 13.82 -13.46
C ASP A 181 -25.09 14.78 -14.39
N ARG A 182 -24.81 16.00 -13.92
CA ARG A 182 -24.05 16.99 -14.68
C ARG A 182 -22.55 16.71 -14.68
N ASN A 183 -21.97 16.34 -13.54
CA ASN A 183 -20.55 16.05 -13.40
C ASN A 183 -20.25 15.17 -12.18
N GLN A 184 -20.13 13.86 -12.43
CA GLN A 184 -19.84 12.87 -11.40
C GLN A 184 -18.55 13.13 -10.62
N LYS A 185 -17.49 13.64 -11.29
CA LYS A 185 -16.21 13.92 -10.61
C LYS A 185 -16.34 15.08 -9.64
N ALA A 186 -17.01 16.16 -10.05
CA ALA A 186 -17.23 17.33 -9.21
C ALA A 186 -18.16 16.99 -8.03
N ALA A 187 -19.24 16.24 -8.27
CA ALA A 187 -20.14 15.78 -7.21
C ALA A 187 -19.42 14.86 -6.20
N GLY A 188 -18.55 13.97 -6.67
CA GLY A 188 -17.72 13.13 -5.81
C GLY A 188 -16.72 13.94 -4.99
N GLN A 189 -16.13 14.99 -5.56
CA GLN A 189 -15.23 15.89 -4.83
C GLN A 189 -15.98 16.68 -3.75
N MET A 190 -17.17 17.20 -4.05
CA MET A 190 -18.02 17.90 -3.07
C MET A 190 -18.35 17.03 -1.86
N VAL A 191 -18.70 15.76 -2.08
CA VAL A 191 -18.97 14.78 -1.00
C VAL A 191 -17.72 14.53 -0.14
N ARG A 192 -16.53 14.46 -0.76
CA ARG A 192 -15.26 14.32 -0.03
C ARG A 192 -14.95 15.53 0.82
N GLU A 193 -15.11 16.73 0.27
CA GLU A 193 -14.88 17.98 1.00
C GLU A 193 -15.84 18.11 2.19
N MET A 194 -17.10 17.69 2.03
CA MET A 194 -18.06 17.65 3.13
C MET A 194 -17.64 16.64 4.21
N ALA A 195 -17.21 15.44 3.83
CA ALA A 195 -16.70 14.45 4.77
C ALA A 195 -15.44 14.96 5.51
N GLU A 196 -14.53 15.65 4.81
CA GLU A 196 -13.36 16.24 5.48
C GLU A 196 -13.76 17.30 6.50
N ARG A 197 -14.74 18.16 6.18
CA ARG A 197 -15.25 19.18 7.11
C ARG A 197 -15.90 18.56 8.35
N LEU A 198 -16.75 17.55 8.15
CA LEU A 198 -17.40 16.82 9.25
C LEU A 198 -16.38 16.14 10.17
N LEU A 199 -15.28 15.64 9.61
CA LEU A 199 -14.18 15.05 10.39
C LEU A 199 -13.43 16.10 11.23
N GLN A 200 -13.27 17.32 10.72
CA GLN A 200 -12.58 18.40 11.43
C GLN A 200 -13.39 18.92 12.63
N THR A 201 -14.71 18.96 12.52
CA THR A 201 -15.62 19.41 13.58
C THR A 201 -16.06 18.30 14.53
N ARG A 202 -15.49 17.10 14.39
CA ARG A 202 -15.89 15.87 15.07
C ARG A 202 -15.72 15.93 16.59
N ASN A 203 -16.74 15.43 17.30
CA ASN A 203 -16.58 14.95 18.68
C ASN A 203 -15.98 13.52 18.70
N PRO A 204 -15.08 13.17 19.63
CA PRO A 204 -14.42 11.85 19.67
C PRO A 204 -15.34 10.64 19.64
N GLU A 205 -16.52 10.74 20.25
CA GLU A 205 -17.52 9.68 20.31
C GLU A 205 -18.41 9.62 19.06
N GLU A 206 -18.28 10.58 18.13
CA GLU A 206 -19.12 10.61 16.95
C GLU A 206 -18.79 9.51 15.96
N LEU A 207 -19.85 8.91 15.43
CA LEU A 207 -19.76 7.92 14.35
C LEU A 207 -20.39 8.51 13.08
N PHE A 208 -19.58 8.56 12.02
CA PHE A 208 -20.00 9.05 10.71
C PHE A 208 -20.34 7.91 9.77
N PHE A 209 -21.47 8.05 9.09
CA PHE A 209 -21.98 7.11 8.10
C PHE A 209 -22.33 7.87 6.83
N TYR A 210 -22.09 7.24 5.68
CA TYR A 210 -22.46 7.76 4.37
C TYR A 210 -23.45 6.79 3.71
N LEU A 211 -24.65 7.30 3.41
CA LEU A 211 -25.79 6.53 2.91
C LEU A 211 -25.86 6.52 1.38
N LYS A 212 -24.81 7.02 0.72
CA LYS A 212 -24.77 7.34 -0.72
C LYS A 212 -25.67 8.53 -1.06
N ASN A 213 -25.58 8.99 -2.29
CA ASN A 213 -26.41 10.07 -2.82
C ASN A 213 -26.33 11.39 -2.03
N GLY A 214 -25.16 11.72 -1.48
CA GLY A 214 -24.97 12.95 -0.70
C GLY A 214 -25.63 12.94 0.68
N ALA A 215 -26.05 11.77 1.17
CA ALA A 215 -26.65 11.60 2.49
C ALA A 215 -25.65 11.12 3.53
N PHE A 216 -25.63 11.76 4.70
CA PHE A 216 -24.76 11.43 5.81
C PHE A 216 -25.57 11.27 7.09
N ILE A 217 -25.25 10.25 7.88
CA ILE A 217 -25.74 10.14 9.26
C ILE A 217 -24.57 10.34 10.21
N VAL A 218 -24.80 11.15 11.24
CA VAL A 218 -23.88 11.34 12.35
C VAL A 218 -24.59 10.91 13.63
N LEU A 219 -23.99 9.94 14.32
CA LEU A 219 -24.37 9.61 15.69
C LEU A 219 -23.49 10.41 16.63
N SER A 220 -24.10 11.29 17.41
CA SER A 220 -23.43 12.13 18.40
C SER A 220 -24.00 11.88 19.79
N THR A 221 -23.19 12.16 20.81
CA THR A 221 -23.63 12.25 22.21
C THR A 221 -23.67 13.72 22.61
N ILE A 222 -24.78 14.15 23.20
CA ILE A 222 -24.93 15.47 23.80
C ILE A 222 -24.93 15.29 25.32
N TYR A 223 -24.18 16.16 26.00
CA TYR A 223 -24.10 16.20 27.45
C TYR A 223 -25.08 17.24 27.98
N ASP A 224 -25.94 16.86 28.91
CA ASP A 224 -26.87 17.78 29.58
C ASP A 224 -26.16 18.65 30.64
N ASN A 225 -24.98 18.21 31.12
CA ASN A 225 -24.23 18.87 32.18
C ASN A 225 -22.90 19.48 31.68
N GLU A 226 -22.69 20.76 31.97
CA GLU A 226 -21.47 21.53 31.64
C GLU A 226 -20.20 20.93 32.27
N ILE A 227 -20.30 20.30 33.44
CA ILE A 227 -19.18 19.63 34.12
C ILE A 227 -18.72 18.38 33.34
N GLU A 228 -19.66 17.61 32.78
CA GLU A 228 -19.33 16.45 31.94
C GLU A 228 -18.67 16.88 30.64
N ARG A 229 -19.18 17.96 30.03
CA ARG A 229 -18.60 18.57 28.83
C ARG A 229 -17.13 18.96 29.04
N ILE A 230 -16.82 19.69 30.11
CA ILE A 230 -15.44 20.14 30.41
C ILE A 230 -14.51 18.94 30.67
N LYS A 231 -14.96 17.94 31.42
CA LYS A 231 -14.18 16.71 31.70
C LYS A 231 -13.85 15.96 30.40
N PHE A 232 -14.74 16.03 29.43
CA PHE A 232 -14.60 15.36 28.15
C PHE A 232 -13.75 16.15 27.14
N GLU A 233 -13.91 17.48 27.05
CA GLU A 233 -13.05 18.35 26.24
C GLU A 233 -11.57 18.14 26.63
N LYS A 234 -11.29 18.03 27.93
CA LYS A 234 -9.96 17.71 28.45
C LYS A 234 -9.44 16.33 28.02
N ARG A 235 -10.31 15.31 27.93
CA ARG A 235 -9.95 13.98 27.39
C ARG A 235 -9.70 14.04 25.88
N ASN A 236 -10.49 14.82 25.15
CA ASN A 236 -10.33 15.00 23.71
C ASN A 236 -8.97 15.63 23.37
N GLU A 237 -8.55 16.66 24.10
CA GLU A 237 -7.22 17.24 23.95
C GLU A 237 -6.10 16.22 24.17
N LEU A 238 -6.21 15.38 25.21
CA LEU A 238 -5.26 14.31 25.48
C LEU A 238 -5.21 13.27 24.34
N THR A 239 -6.36 12.87 23.81
CA THR A 239 -6.44 11.93 22.68
C THR A 239 -5.86 12.55 21.39
N LYS A 240 -6.16 13.82 21.11
CA LYS A 240 -5.57 14.55 19.97
C LYS A 240 -4.05 14.62 20.09
N TRP A 241 -3.53 14.89 21.29
CA TRP A 241 -2.08 14.92 21.55
C TRP A 241 -1.42 13.55 21.36
N GLN A 242 -2.06 12.47 21.82
CA GLN A 242 -1.57 11.10 21.63
C GLN A 242 -1.60 10.65 20.16
N ILE A 243 -2.60 11.05 19.38
CA ILE A 243 -2.69 10.74 17.95
C ILE A 243 -1.69 11.56 17.14
N ALA A 244 -1.41 12.80 17.54
CA ALA A 244 -0.49 13.72 16.86
C ALA A 244 0.99 13.47 17.19
N SER A 245 1.28 12.72 18.26
CA SER A 245 2.65 12.34 18.66
C SER A 245 2.91 10.89 18.23
N PRO A 246 3.45 10.64 17.04
CA PRO A 246 3.80 9.28 16.65
C PRO A 246 5.00 8.85 17.52
N SER A 247 4.81 7.78 18.29
CA SER A 247 5.93 7.00 18.85
C SER A 247 6.78 6.40 17.74
#